data_AF-A0A4Z2E0I0-F1
#
_entry.id   AF-A0A4Z2E0I0-F1
#
_cell.length_a   1.000
_cell.length_b   1.000
_cell.length_c   1.000
_cell.angle_alpha   90.00
_cell.angle_beta   90.00
_cell.angle_gamma   90.00
#
_symmetry.space_group_name_H-M   'P 1'
#
loop_
_entity.id
_entity.type
_entity.pdbx_description
1 polymer ?
#
loop_
_entity_poly.entity_id
_entity_poly.type
_entity_poly.pdbx_seq_one_letter_code
_entity_poly.pdbx_strand_id
1 'polypeptide(L)' 'MEAGSVVRAVFEFLPSVSEELPLFPGDVIEVLSVVDEFWLLGNKDGVTGKASGVNINANKQIHLA' A
#
# COMPACT_ATOMS: atom_id res chain seq x y z
N MET A 1 4.68 -8.99 1.98
CA MET A 1 4.48 -7.94 2.99
C MET A 1 3.65 -8.52 4.11
N GLU A 2 3.77 -8.02 5.35
CA GLU A 2 2.95 -8.49 6.46
C GLU A 2 1.91 -7.43 6.82
N ALA A 3 0.71 -7.86 7.23
CA ALA A 3 -0.29 -6.95 7.78
C ALA A 3 0.28 -6.19 8.99
N GLY A 4 -0.04 -4.90 9.11
CA GLY A 4 0.56 -3.97 10.07
C GLY A 4 1.89 -3.35 9.61
N SER A 5 2.40 -3.71 8.43
CA SER A 5 3.54 -3.02 7.83
C SER A 5 3.12 -1.66 7.26
N VAL A 6 4.01 -0.68 7.33
CA VAL A 6 3.86 0.59 6.62
C VAL A 6 4.78 0.58 5.41
N VAL A 7 4.23 0.96 4.26
CA VAL A 7 4.90 0.88 2.96
C VAL A 7 4.73 2.20 2.23
N ARG A 8 5.66 2.53 1.33
CA ARG A 8 5.60 3.79 0.57
C ARG A 8 5.51 3.52 -0.92
N ALA A 9 4.55 4.14 -1.58
CA ALA A 9 4.46 4.12 -3.03
C ALA A 9 5.69 4.78 -3.64
N VAL A 10 6.30 4.10 -4.61
CA VAL A 10 7.46 4.59 -5.37
C VAL A 10 7.10 4.95 -6.80
N PHE A 11 6.01 4.37 -7.31
CA PHE A 11 5.45 4.67 -8.62
C PHE A 11 4.00 5.08 -8.48
N GLU A 12 3.52 5.82 -9.47
CA GLU A 12 2.11 6.13 -9.59
C GLU A 12 1.29 4.88 -9.94
N PHE A 13 0.09 4.80 -9.39
CA PHE A 13 -0.89 3.79 -9.72
C PHE A 13 -2.26 4.46 -9.84
N LEU A 14 -2.79 4.49 -11.06
CA LEU A 14 -4.10 5.05 -11.36
C LEU A 14 -5.16 3.93 -11.32
N PRO A 15 -6.18 4.04 -10.47
CA PRO A 15 -7.25 3.06 -10.37
C PRO A 15 -7.99 2.90 -11.70
N SER A 16 -8.25 1.66 -12.09
CA SER A 16 -9.18 1.32 -13.17
C SER A 16 -10.60 1.06 -12.64
N VAL A 17 -10.73 0.76 -11.35
CA VAL A 17 -12.00 0.51 -10.66
C VAL A 17 -12.08 1.25 -9.33
N SER A 18 -13.29 1.45 -8.80
CA SER A 18 -13.50 2.19 -7.55
C SER A 18 -12.98 1.52 -6.28
N GLU A 19 -12.66 0.22 -6.34
CA GLU A 19 -12.11 -0.55 -5.20
C GLU A 19 -10.59 -0.43 -5.05
N GLU A 20 -9.94 0.20 -6.03
CA GLU A 20 -8.50 0.37 -6.06
C GLU A 20 -8.09 1.71 -5.44
N LEU A 21 -6.97 1.69 -4.72
CA LEU A 21 -6.43 2.86 -4.06
C LEU A 21 -5.52 3.62 -5.05
N PRO A 22 -5.79 4.90 -5.36
CA PRO A 22 -4.85 5.68 -6.15
C PRO A 22 -3.56 5.86 -5.37
N LEU A 23 -2.41 5.61 -5.99
CA LEU A 23 -1.10 5.79 -5.37
C LEU A 23 -0.30 6.83 -6.15
N PHE A 24 0.37 7.72 -5.43
CA PHE A 24 1.37 8.62 -5.97
C PHE A 24 2.71 8.39 -5.27
N PRO A 25 3.85 8.63 -5.95
CA PRO A 25 5.16 8.51 -5.33
C PRO A 25 5.24 9.33 -4.03
N GLY A 26 5.58 8.67 -2.93
CA GLY A 26 5.61 9.27 -1.60
C GLY A 26 4.42 8.94 -0.71
N ASP A 27 3.31 8.46 -1.26
CA ASP A 27 2.14 8.03 -0.49
C ASP A 27 2.52 6.93 0.49
N VAL A 28 2.07 7.07 1.75
CA VAL A 28 2.29 6.11 2.81
C VAL A 28 1.03 5.28 2.99
N ILE A 29 1.16 3.97 2.93
CA ILE A 29 0.05 3.03 3.03
C ILE A 29 0.29 2.09 4.22
N GLU A 30 -0.71 1.94 5.06
CA GLU A 30 -0.75 0.86 6.05
C GLU A 30 -1.29 -0.41 5.39
N VAL A 31 -0.52 -1.49 5.44
CA VAL A 31 -0.94 -2.80 4.90
C VAL A 31 -1.92 -3.44 5.88
N LEU A 32 -3.20 -3.51 5.53
CA LEU A 32 -4.21 -4.16 6.36
C LEU A 32 -4.24 -5.67 6.14
N SER A 33 -4.07 -6.11 4.90
CA SER A 33 -4.03 -7.53 4.54
C SER A 33 -3.35 -7.73 3.19
N VAL A 34 -2.77 -8.90 2.96
CA VAL A 34 -2.32 -9.33 1.63
C VAL A 34 -3.46 -10.11 1.00
N VAL A 35 -3.92 -9.67 -0.18
CA VAL A 35 -5.02 -10.33 -0.90
C VAL A 35 -4.46 -11.51 -1.69
N ASP A 36 -3.39 -11.28 -2.42
CA ASP A 36 -2.68 -12.28 -3.22
C ASP A 36 -1.22 -11.83 -3.50
N GLU A 37 -0.55 -12.48 -4.46
CA GLU A 37 0.84 -12.19 -4.83
C GLU A 37 1.04 -10.78 -5.45
N PHE A 38 -0.01 -10.17 -5.99
CA PHE A 38 0.03 -8.89 -6.70
C PHE A 38 -0.68 -7.77 -5.95
N TRP A 39 -1.62 -8.10 -5.06
CA TRP A 39 -2.50 -7.13 -4.40
C TRP A 39 -2.45 -7.21 -2.88
N LEU A 40 -2.51 -6.04 -2.26
CA LEU A 40 -2.79 -5.87 -0.83
C LEU A 40 -3.99 -4.95 -0.64
N LEU A 41 -4.66 -5.14 0.49
CA LEU A 41 -5.59 -4.17 1.03
C LEU A 41 -4.80 -3.18 1.89
N GLY A 42 -4.87 -1.89 1.54
CA GLY A 42 -4.16 -0.84 2.23
C GLY A 42 -5.08 0.29 2.70
N ASN A 43 -4.65 1.02 3.73
CA ASN A 43 -5.24 2.29 4.13
C ASN A 43 -4.30 3.46 3.80
N LYS A 44 -4.83 4.49 3.13
CA LYS A 44 -4.15 5.76 2.89
C LYS A 44 -5.07 6.89 3.32
N ASP A 45 -4.66 7.67 4.31
CA ASP A 45 -5.41 8.83 4.83
C ASP A 45 -6.88 8.51 5.18
N GLY A 46 -7.14 7.31 5.73
CA GLY A 46 -8.49 6.86 6.08
C GLY A 46 -9.28 6.23 4.92
N VAL A 47 -8.77 6.27 3.68
CA VAL A 47 -9.35 5.60 2.52
C VAL A 47 -8.76 4.19 2.39
N THR A 48 -9.63 3.19 2.25
CA THR A 48 -9.22 1.78 2.15
C THR A 48 -9.45 1.27 0.74
N GLY A 49 -8.51 0.50 0.20
CA GLY A 49 -8.58 0.01 -1.16
C GLY A 49 -7.45 -0.94 -1.53
N LYS A 50 -7.60 -1.60 -2.67
CA LYS A 50 -6.58 -2.52 -3.21
C LYS A 50 -5.44 -1.70 -3.80
N ALA A 51 -4.21 -1.99 -3.37
CA ALA A 51 -3.00 -1.39 -3.89
C ALA A 51 -2.11 -2.47 -4.51
N SER A 52 -1.49 -2.16 -5.64
CA SER A 52 -0.58 -3.11 -6.29
C SER A 52 0.75 -3.20 -5.53
N GLY A 53 1.11 -4.41 -5.11
CA GLY A 53 2.34 -4.72 -4.39
C GLY A 53 3.63 -4.43 -5.16
N VAL A 54 3.55 -4.32 -6.49
CA VAL A 54 4.69 -4.04 -7.38
C VAL A 54 5.11 -2.56 -7.30
N ASN A 55 4.20 -1.65 -6.97
CA ASN A 55 4.44 -0.20 -7.01
C ASN A 55 4.85 0.40 -5.65
N ILE A 56 5.09 -0.45 -4.65
CA ILE A 56 5.34 -0.03 -3.26
C ILE A 56 6.66 -0.59 -2.74
N ASN A 57 7.46 0.28 -2.12
CA ASN A 57 8.69 -0.10 -1.47
C ASN A 57 8.41 -0.44 0.00
N ALA A 58 8.74 -1.69 0.37
CA ALA A 58 8.70 -2.19 1.73
C ALA A 58 9.97 -1.79 2.50
N ASN A 59 10.24 -0.50 2.68
CA ASN A 59 11.33 -0.11 3.57
C ASN A 59 10.90 -0.40 5.01
N LYS A 60 11.44 -1.52 5.51
CA LYS A 60 11.19 -2.20 6.77
C LYS A 60 11.23 -1.22 7.95
N GLN A 61 10.12 -1.19 8.67
CA GLN A 61 9.91 -0.80 10.07
C GLN A 61 10.92 0.19 10.70
N ILE A 62 10.43 1.39 10.99
CA ILE A 62 11.00 2.20 12.08
C ILE A 62 10.74 1.41 13.36
N HIS A 63 11.75 0.71 13.87
CA HIS A 63 11.78 0.24 15.26
C HIS A 63 11.76 1.48 16.14
N LEU A 64 10.62 1.78 16.77
CA LEU A 64 10.58 2.67 17.92
C LEU A 64 11.12 1.87 19.12
N ALA A 65 12.39 2.13 19.45
CA ALA A 65 12.98 1.80 20.74
C ALA A 65 12.62 2.88 21.77
#